data_AF-A0A813DAQ1-F1
#
_entry.id   AF-A0A813DAQ1-F1
#
_cell.length_a   1.000
_cell.length_b   1.000
_cell.length_c   1.000
_cell.angle_alpha   90.00
_cell.angle_beta   90.00
_cell.angle_gamma   90.00
#
_symmetry.space_group_name_H-M   'P 1'
#
loop_
_entity.id
_entity.type
_entity.pdbx_description
1 polymer ?
#
loop_
_entity_poly.entity_id
_entity_poly.type
_entity_poly.pdbx_seq_one_letter_code
_entity_poly.pdbx_strand_id
1 'polypeptide(L)'
;DEEGYATHFQEQGFVVVGGVLSEDAVDATLCEIWESPSLLAGHEGLSRDDPATWDVATWPAGCRNFLDPLDPCAESQSWRNRVNPVLNRVFDVLWQATSESESSEAAKEPRDEASRLVVSVDRFGLMRPTRLRRPAAAATASGAGDTFEDKPHWRTSRNWLHWDQNPWSTPEFNAMQGFVSLSGGSSSSGGFVTVPGFHGQFSRWGQEHPEGSIPKRKASMLPFVVPLEDEMQ
;
A
#
# COMPACT_ATOMS: atom_id res chain seq x y z
N ASP A 1 -2.92 -20.77 -5.75
CA ASP A 1 -1.61 -21.45 -5.65
C ASP A 1 -0.57 -20.54 -6.30
N GLU A 2 0.70 -20.96 -6.35
CA GLU A 2 1.79 -20.14 -6.91
C GLU A 2 1.59 -19.82 -8.39
N GLU A 3 1.17 -20.81 -9.17
CA GLU A 3 0.86 -20.64 -10.59
C GLU A 3 -0.27 -19.62 -10.81
N GLY A 4 -1.37 -19.74 -10.08
CA GLY A 4 -2.52 -18.86 -10.26
C GLY A 4 -2.21 -17.38 -9.97
N TYR A 5 -1.46 -17.08 -8.91
CA TYR A 5 -1.11 -15.68 -8.62
C TYR A 5 -0.02 -15.16 -9.57
N ALA A 6 0.89 -16.01 -10.06
CA ALA A 6 1.90 -15.63 -11.04
C ALA A 6 1.26 -15.26 -12.39
N THR A 7 0.34 -16.10 -12.89
CA THR A 7 -0.41 -15.83 -14.11
C THR A 7 -1.23 -14.55 -13.99
N HIS A 8 -1.97 -14.37 -12.89
CA HIS A 8 -2.75 -13.15 -12.69
C HIS A 8 -1.87 -11.90 -12.66
N PHE A 9 -0.70 -11.97 -12.00
CA PHE A 9 0.24 -10.86 -11.97
C PHE A 9 0.82 -10.53 -13.35
N GLN A 10 1.16 -11.53 -14.16
CA GLN A 10 1.63 -11.32 -15.54
C GLN A 10 0.57 -10.64 -16.41
N GLU A 11 -0.69 -11.05 -16.28
CA GLU A 11 -1.81 -10.51 -17.07
C GLU A 11 -2.23 -9.10 -16.60
N GLN A 12 -2.34 -8.91 -15.29
CA GLN A 12 -2.98 -7.72 -14.71
C GLN A 12 -1.99 -6.72 -14.12
N GLY A 13 -0.72 -7.09 -13.91
CA GLY A 13 0.30 -6.23 -13.31
C GLY A 13 0.13 -6.02 -11.80
N PHE A 14 -0.82 -6.72 -11.18
CA PHE A 14 -1.03 -6.75 -9.74
C PHE A 14 -1.60 -8.10 -9.33
N VAL A 15 -1.47 -8.45 -8.05
CA VAL A 15 -2.14 -9.61 -7.47
C VAL A 15 -2.36 -9.42 -5.97
N VAL A 16 -3.38 -10.07 -5.43
CA VAL A 16 -3.65 -10.12 -3.99
C VAL A 16 -3.50 -11.54 -3.50
N VAL A 17 -2.57 -11.75 -2.57
CA VAL A 17 -2.31 -13.07 -1.96
C VAL A 17 -2.76 -13.05 -0.51
N GLY A 18 -3.76 -13.87 -0.18
CA GLY A 18 -4.27 -14.03 1.18
C GLY A 18 -3.41 -14.97 2.02
N GLY A 19 -3.44 -14.79 3.35
CA GLY A 19 -2.81 -15.72 4.29
C GLY A 19 -1.27 -15.69 4.31
N VAL A 20 -0.66 -14.58 3.91
CA VAL A 20 0.81 -14.44 3.89
C VAL A 20 1.40 -14.27 5.29
N LEU A 21 0.76 -13.46 6.14
CA LEU A 21 1.07 -13.39 7.56
C LEU A 21 0.05 -14.19 8.38
N SER A 22 0.50 -14.78 9.47
CA SER A 22 -0.39 -15.36 10.49
C SER A 22 -1.11 -14.26 11.27
N GLU A 23 -2.23 -14.60 11.89
CA GLU A 23 -2.97 -13.70 12.80
C GLU A 23 -2.05 -13.17 13.91
N ASP A 24 -1.26 -14.05 14.54
CA ASP A 24 -0.28 -13.65 15.56
C ASP A 24 0.74 -12.63 15.05
N ALA A 25 1.21 -12.77 13.80
CA ALA A 25 2.17 -11.83 13.23
C ALA A 25 1.51 -10.47 12.92
N VAL A 26 0.26 -10.48 12.48
CA VAL A 26 -0.54 -9.26 12.30
C VAL A 26 -0.76 -8.56 13.63
N ASP A 27 -1.19 -9.29 14.66
CA ASP A 27 -1.43 -8.75 16.00
C ASP A 27 -0.15 -8.18 16.62
N ALA A 28 0.96 -8.90 16.53
CA ALA A 28 2.26 -8.41 16.98
C ALA A 28 2.67 -7.12 16.25
N THR A 29 2.35 -7.00 14.95
CA THR A 29 2.66 -5.79 14.18
C THR A 29 1.80 -4.62 14.61
N LEU A 30 0.50 -4.86 14.85
CA LEU A 30 -0.41 -3.84 15.36
C LEU A 30 0.00 -3.39 16.77
N CYS A 31 0.37 -4.31 17.65
CA CYS A 31 0.92 -3.98 18.97
C CYS A 31 2.18 -3.11 18.84
N GLU A 32 3.16 -3.51 18.03
CA GLU A 32 4.39 -2.71 17.82
C GLU A 32 4.07 -1.30 17.34
N ILE A 33 3.16 -1.15 16.37
CA ILE A 33 2.72 0.17 15.85
C ILE A 33 2.13 1.05 16.94
N TRP A 34 1.27 0.50 17.80
CA TRP A 34 0.54 1.26 18.82
C TRP A 34 1.31 1.47 20.12
N GLU A 35 2.27 0.59 20.44
CA GLU A 35 2.96 0.57 21.74
C GLU A 35 4.41 1.06 21.65
N SER A 36 5.04 1.07 20.47
CA SER A 36 6.42 1.57 20.34
C SER A 36 6.49 3.09 20.51
N PRO A 37 7.38 3.60 21.38
CA PRO A 37 7.67 5.04 21.50
C PRO A 37 8.27 5.67 20.24
N SER A 38 8.85 4.88 19.33
CA SER A 38 9.33 5.38 18.04
C SER A 38 8.20 5.51 17.00
N LEU A 39 7.04 4.92 17.30
CA LEU A 39 5.84 4.91 16.47
C LEU A 39 4.69 5.67 17.17
N LEU A 40 3.47 5.11 17.23
CA LEU A 40 2.31 5.86 17.71
C LEU A 40 2.32 6.15 19.20
N ALA A 41 2.97 5.33 20.04
CA ALA A 41 3.03 5.59 21.48
C ALA A 41 3.87 6.83 21.82
N GLY A 42 4.71 7.31 20.89
CA GLY A 42 5.43 8.57 21.03
C GLY A 42 4.52 9.82 20.94
N HIS A 43 3.27 9.67 20.50
CA HIS A 43 2.33 10.78 20.35
C HIS A 43 1.44 10.93 21.58
N GLU A 44 1.70 11.98 22.37
CA GLU A 44 0.97 12.26 23.60
C GLU A 44 -0.53 12.44 23.36
N GLY A 45 -1.34 11.74 24.16
CA GLY A 45 -2.81 11.80 24.09
C GLY A 45 -3.44 10.93 23.01
N LEU A 46 -2.66 10.27 22.15
CA LEU A 46 -3.18 9.34 21.16
C LEU A 46 -3.49 7.98 21.81
N SER A 47 -4.71 7.47 21.58
CA SER A 47 -5.14 6.16 22.10
C SER A 47 -5.72 5.28 21.00
N ARG A 48 -5.33 4.00 20.98
CA ARG A 48 -5.88 2.99 20.06
C ARG A 48 -7.38 2.79 20.24
N ASP A 49 -7.83 2.82 21.49
CA ASP A 49 -9.20 2.42 21.85
C ASP A 49 -10.15 3.61 21.97
N ASP A 50 -9.65 4.83 21.78
CA ASP A 50 -10.46 6.05 21.81
C ASP A 50 -10.33 6.85 20.51
N PRO A 51 -11.24 6.65 19.54
CA PRO A 51 -11.26 7.41 18.30
C PRO A 51 -11.46 8.92 18.47
N ALA A 52 -11.90 9.40 19.64
CA ALA A 52 -11.97 10.84 19.91
C ALA A 52 -10.57 11.47 19.95
N THR A 53 -9.54 10.68 20.25
CA THR A 53 -8.13 11.10 20.23
C THR A 53 -7.52 11.14 18.83
N TRP A 54 -8.22 10.67 17.79
CA TRP A 54 -7.69 10.64 16.41
C TRP A 54 -7.96 11.94 15.63
N ASP A 55 -8.07 13.05 16.33
CA ASP A 55 -8.33 14.35 15.72
C ASP A 55 -7.11 14.90 14.95
N VAL A 56 -7.24 16.10 14.39
CA VAL A 56 -6.16 16.71 13.61
C VAL A 56 -4.96 17.14 14.48
N ALA A 57 -5.17 17.38 15.77
CA ALA A 57 -4.12 17.85 16.67
C ALA A 57 -3.26 16.69 17.19
N THR A 58 -3.85 15.52 17.39
CA THR A 58 -3.19 14.36 17.99
C THR A 58 -2.82 13.28 16.97
N TRP A 59 -3.55 13.15 15.86
CA TRP A 59 -3.20 12.20 14.81
C TRP A 59 -2.01 12.72 13.99
N PRO A 60 -0.91 11.97 13.85
CA PRO A 60 0.28 12.40 13.11
C PRO A 60 0.06 12.28 11.59
N ALA A 61 -0.89 13.03 11.05
CA ALA A 61 -1.21 13.03 9.62
C ALA A 61 -0.06 13.62 8.80
N GLY A 62 0.44 12.85 7.85
CA GLY A 62 1.33 13.27 6.79
C GLY A 62 0.57 13.55 5.50
N CYS A 63 1.16 13.20 4.36
CA CYS A 63 0.59 13.53 3.07
C CYS A 63 -0.66 12.71 2.72
N ARG A 64 -1.64 13.37 2.08
CA ARG A 64 -2.88 12.75 1.57
C ARG A 64 -3.70 11.95 2.63
N ASN A 65 -3.57 12.31 3.91
CA ASN A 65 -4.16 11.66 5.08
C ASN A 65 -3.62 10.26 5.41
N PHE A 66 -2.45 9.89 4.88
CA PHE A 66 -1.60 8.87 5.51
C PHE A 66 -0.96 9.44 6.77
N LEU A 67 -0.49 8.56 7.67
CA LEU A 67 0.46 8.98 8.69
C LEU A 67 1.75 9.53 8.09
N ASP A 68 2.29 10.57 8.73
CA ASP A 68 3.65 11.06 8.49
C ASP A 68 4.64 9.95 8.89
N PRO A 69 5.84 9.84 8.28
CA PRO A 69 6.67 8.65 8.36
C PRO A 69 6.85 8.12 9.78
N LEU A 70 6.19 7.00 10.06
CA LEU A 70 6.58 6.11 11.13
C LEU A 70 7.75 5.29 10.58
N ASP A 71 8.99 5.65 10.96
CA ASP A 71 10.20 4.97 10.49
C ASP A 71 10.27 3.57 11.12
N PRO A 72 9.97 2.51 10.34
CA PRO A 72 9.89 1.18 10.91
C PRO A 72 11.28 0.55 11.08
N CYS A 73 12.36 1.19 10.61
CA CYS A 73 13.69 0.59 10.62
C CYS A 73 14.21 0.32 12.03
N ALA A 74 13.66 0.99 13.04
CA ALA A 74 14.01 0.75 14.45
C ALA A 74 13.26 -0.45 15.07
N GLU A 75 12.23 -0.98 14.39
CA GLU A 75 11.20 -1.81 15.03
C GLU A 75 11.26 -3.27 14.57
N SER A 76 11.24 -4.18 15.54
CA SER A 76 11.62 -5.57 15.37
C SER A 76 10.63 -6.39 14.53
N GLN A 77 9.33 -6.19 14.74
CA GLN A 77 8.27 -6.91 14.07
C GLN A 77 8.18 -6.47 12.61
N SER A 78 8.43 -5.20 12.33
CA SER A 78 8.57 -4.72 10.96
C SER A 78 9.64 -5.50 10.18
N TRP A 79 10.80 -5.79 10.81
CA TRP A 79 11.84 -6.61 10.20
C TRP A 79 11.45 -8.08 10.09
N ARG A 80 10.80 -8.66 11.11
CA ARG A 80 10.29 -10.04 11.06
C ARG A 80 9.32 -10.24 9.90
N ASN A 81 8.45 -9.28 9.63
CA ASN A 81 7.54 -9.33 8.49
C ASN A 81 8.31 -9.30 7.16
N ARG A 82 9.34 -8.45 7.02
CA ARG A 82 10.16 -8.36 5.79
C ARG A 82 10.97 -9.61 5.51
N VAL A 83 11.38 -10.36 6.54
CA VAL A 83 12.09 -11.63 6.38
C VAL A 83 11.17 -12.85 6.43
N ASN A 84 9.85 -12.65 6.41
CA ASN A 84 8.89 -13.75 6.44
C ASN A 84 9.09 -14.64 5.19
N PRO A 85 9.28 -15.96 5.36
CA PRO A 85 9.60 -16.85 4.25
C PRO A 85 8.45 -16.99 3.25
N VAL A 86 7.19 -16.92 3.70
CA VAL A 86 6.01 -16.97 2.82
C VAL A 86 5.93 -15.69 1.99
N LEU A 87 6.13 -14.53 2.62
CA LEU A 87 6.18 -13.24 1.91
C LEU A 87 7.29 -13.23 0.86
N ASN A 88 8.50 -13.62 1.24
CA ASN A 88 9.64 -13.68 0.33
C ASN A 88 9.41 -14.67 -0.81
N ARG A 89 8.77 -15.81 -0.54
CA ARG A 89 8.40 -16.77 -1.58
C ARG A 89 7.42 -16.18 -2.60
N VAL A 90 6.43 -15.42 -2.16
CA VAL A 90 5.51 -14.73 -3.07
C VAL A 90 6.28 -13.81 -4.01
N PHE A 91 7.14 -12.93 -3.48
CA PHE A 91 7.92 -12.01 -4.32
C PHE A 91 8.90 -12.74 -5.25
N ASP A 92 9.49 -13.85 -4.81
CA ASP A 92 10.39 -14.67 -5.62
C ASP A 92 9.66 -15.26 -6.84
N VAL A 93 8.48 -15.84 -6.62
CA VAL A 93 7.64 -16.38 -7.70
C VAL A 93 7.22 -15.28 -8.68
N LEU A 94 6.77 -14.13 -8.18
CA LEU A 94 6.39 -13.00 -9.04
C LEU A 94 7.58 -12.49 -9.87
N TRP A 95 8.76 -12.38 -9.25
CA TRP A 95 9.97 -11.91 -9.93
C TRP A 95 10.43 -12.87 -11.04
N GLN A 96 10.38 -14.17 -10.78
CA GLN A 96 10.69 -15.21 -11.77
C GLN A 96 9.71 -15.17 -12.93
N ALA A 97 8.41 -15.07 -12.65
CA ALA A 97 7.37 -14.99 -13.67
C ALA A 97 7.56 -13.79 -14.62
N THR A 98 8.02 -12.65 -14.13
CA THR A 98 8.34 -11.51 -15.00
C THR A 98 9.63 -11.73 -15.81
N SER A 99 10.65 -12.33 -15.20
CA SER A 99 11.94 -12.58 -15.86
C SER A 99 11.85 -13.59 -17.00
N GLU A 100 10.96 -14.58 -16.91
CA GLU A 100 10.74 -15.58 -17.97
C GLU A 100 10.00 -15.02 -19.18
N SER A 101 9.16 -14.00 -18.99
CA SER A 101 8.44 -13.32 -20.06
C SER A 101 9.33 -12.38 -20.87
N GLU A 102 10.41 -11.87 -20.28
CA GLU A 102 11.40 -11.01 -20.94
C GLU A 102 12.53 -11.84 -21.54
N SER A 103 12.24 -12.63 -22.57
CA SER A 103 13.23 -13.38 -23.35
C SER A 103 14.15 -12.45 -24.17
N SER A 104 15.04 -11.75 -23.47
CA SER A 104 16.20 -11.03 -24.01
C SER A 104 17.47 -11.81 -23.66
N GLU A 105 18.40 -11.94 -24.61
CA GLU A 105 19.65 -12.69 -24.43
C GLU A 105 20.53 -12.16 -23.28
N ALA A 106 20.27 -10.95 -22.77
CA ALA A 106 20.96 -10.36 -21.63
C ALA A 106 20.58 -11.00 -20.27
N ALA A 107 19.48 -11.77 -20.19
CA ALA A 107 19.07 -12.47 -18.97
C ALA A 107 19.78 -13.83 -18.76
N LYS A 108 20.72 -14.20 -19.65
CA LYS A 108 21.43 -15.50 -19.67
C LYS A 108 22.71 -15.54 -18.82
N GLU A 109 23.06 -14.48 -18.08
CA GLU A 109 24.04 -14.62 -17.00
C GLU A 109 23.45 -15.58 -15.95
N PRO A 110 24.19 -16.63 -15.51
CA PRO A 110 23.67 -17.56 -14.53
C PRO A 110 23.39 -16.78 -13.25
N ARG A 111 22.10 -16.50 -12.98
CA ARG A 111 21.70 -15.99 -11.69
C ARG A 111 22.06 -17.09 -10.69
N ASP A 112 23.06 -16.79 -9.86
CA ASP A 112 23.50 -17.64 -8.77
C ASP A 112 22.27 -18.18 -8.03
N GLU A 113 22.31 -19.44 -7.61
CA GLU A 113 21.17 -20.21 -7.06
C GLU A 113 20.49 -19.52 -5.84
N ALA A 114 21.14 -18.49 -5.31
CA ALA A 114 20.58 -17.51 -4.38
C ALA A 114 20.17 -16.22 -5.11
N SER A 115 19.06 -16.22 -5.85
CA SER A 115 18.38 -14.97 -6.23
C SER A 115 18.01 -14.23 -4.94
N ARG A 116 18.81 -13.21 -4.58
CA ARG A 116 18.60 -12.42 -3.38
C ARG A 116 17.64 -11.29 -3.72
N LEU A 117 16.38 -11.44 -3.35
CA LEU A 117 15.46 -10.31 -3.30
C LEU A 117 16.09 -9.22 -2.42
N VAL A 118 16.25 -8.03 -2.98
CA VAL A 118 16.68 -6.84 -2.24
C VAL A 118 15.45 -6.00 -1.96
N VAL A 119 15.25 -5.67 -0.69
CA VAL A 119 14.11 -4.87 -0.25
C VAL A 119 14.54 -3.41 -0.05
N SER A 120 13.82 -2.50 -0.69
CA SER A 120 13.81 -1.10 -0.27
C SER A 120 12.90 -0.97 0.95
N VAL A 121 13.41 -0.41 2.05
CA VAL A 121 12.62 -0.29 3.27
C VAL A 121 11.70 0.92 3.17
N ASP A 122 10.40 0.68 3.29
CA ASP A 122 9.37 1.73 3.38
C ASP A 122 8.56 1.59 4.69
N ARG A 123 7.68 2.56 4.89
CA ARG A 123 6.97 2.94 6.11
C ARG A 123 5.69 2.14 6.31
N PHE A 124 5.09 2.27 7.50
CA PHE A 124 3.71 1.84 7.74
C PHE A 124 2.71 2.84 7.14
N GLY A 125 1.71 2.32 6.43
CA GLY A 125 0.57 3.10 5.94
C GLY A 125 -0.64 2.91 6.84
N LEU A 126 -0.99 3.90 7.65
CA LEU A 126 -2.22 3.90 8.45
C LEU A 126 -3.16 5.02 8.00
N MET A 127 -4.44 4.69 7.98
CA MET A 127 -5.53 5.59 7.62
C MET A 127 -6.59 5.58 8.72
N ARG A 128 -7.22 6.73 8.96
CA ARG A 128 -8.39 6.79 9.84
C ARG A 128 -9.64 6.32 9.11
N PRO A 129 -10.50 5.50 9.74
CA PRO A 129 -11.79 5.14 9.16
C PRO A 129 -12.70 6.37 9.07
N THR A 130 -13.30 6.61 7.90
CA THR A 130 -14.21 7.75 7.70
C THR A 130 -15.59 7.55 8.31
N ARG A 131 -15.84 6.38 8.91
CA ARG A 131 -17.08 6.04 9.61
C ARG A 131 -16.73 5.28 10.88
N LEU A 132 -16.94 5.91 12.02
CA LEU A 132 -16.63 5.36 13.34
C LEU A 132 -17.87 4.73 13.94
N ARG A 133 -17.74 3.53 14.49
CA ARG A 133 -18.77 2.97 15.37
C ARG A 133 -18.62 3.66 16.73
N ARG A 134 -19.67 4.32 17.21
CA ARG A 134 -19.66 4.83 18.58
C ARG A 134 -19.87 3.66 19.55
N PRO A 135 -19.09 3.59 20.65
CA PRO A 135 -19.42 2.71 21.75
C PRO A 135 -20.85 3.03 22.22
N ALA A 136 -21.62 2.00 22.56
CA ALA A 136 -22.97 2.15 23.10
C ALA A 136 -22.93 2.69 24.55
N ALA A 137 -22.41 3.90 24.75
CA ALA A 137 -22.49 4.57 26.04
C ALA A 137 -23.88 5.22 26.17
N ALA A 138 -24.68 4.66 27.07
CA ALA A 138 -26.05 5.03 27.42
C ALA A 138 -27.15 4.59 26.41
N ALA A 139 -27.26 3.28 26.17
CA ALA A 139 -28.56 2.68 25.87
C ALA A 139 -29.47 2.77 27.12
N THR A 140 -29.96 3.97 27.43
CA THR A 140 -31.14 4.12 28.29
C THR A 140 -32.35 3.68 27.48
N ALA A 141 -32.80 2.45 27.76
CA ALA A 141 -34.18 1.98 27.57
C ALA A 141 -34.80 1.95 26.16
N SER A 142 -34.04 2.07 25.07
CA SER A 142 -34.55 1.72 23.74
C SER A 142 -33.47 1.00 22.97
N GLY A 143 -33.79 -0.16 22.39
CA GLY A 143 -32.88 -1.04 21.62
C GLY A 143 -32.33 -0.39 20.34
N ALA A 144 -31.59 0.69 20.50
CA ALA A 144 -30.89 1.39 19.45
C ALA A 144 -29.66 0.57 19.07
N GLY A 145 -29.63 0.12 17.82
CA GLY A 145 -28.47 -0.54 17.24
C GLY A 145 -27.23 0.36 17.21
N ASP A 146 -26.15 -0.18 16.68
CA ASP A 146 -24.88 0.54 16.54
C ASP A 146 -25.08 1.92 15.89
N THR A 147 -24.69 2.97 16.61
CA THR A 147 -24.66 4.32 16.06
C THR A 147 -23.30 4.58 15.43
N PHE A 148 -23.31 5.21 14.24
CA PHE A 148 -22.10 5.53 13.50
C PHE A 148 -21.93 7.04 13.38
N GLU A 149 -20.68 7.50 13.43
CA GLU A 149 -20.30 8.88 13.19
C GLU A 149 -19.47 9.00 11.91
N ASP A 150 -19.90 9.87 11.01
CA ASP A 150 -19.19 10.14 9.76
C ASP A 150 -18.09 11.20 9.96
N LYS A 151 -16.89 10.88 9.47
CA LYS A 151 -15.69 11.74 9.44
C LYS A 151 -15.23 11.93 7.99
N PRO A 152 -16.01 12.61 7.13
CA PRO A 152 -15.68 12.73 5.71
C PRO A 152 -14.36 13.47 5.43
N HIS A 153 -13.94 14.35 6.35
CA HIS A 153 -12.68 15.09 6.26
C HIS A 153 -11.43 14.22 6.55
N TRP A 154 -11.61 13.00 7.07
CA TRP A 154 -10.52 12.01 7.22
C TRP A 154 -10.26 11.22 5.94
N ARG A 155 -11.11 11.35 4.94
CA ARG A 155 -10.98 10.64 3.66
C ARG A 155 -9.65 10.99 3.00
N THR A 156 -8.97 10.00 2.46
CA THR A 156 -7.78 10.19 1.62
C THR A 156 -8.09 11.01 0.37
N SER A 157 -7.05 11.59 -0.22
CA SER A 157 -7.20 12.39 -1.45
C SER A 157 -7.78 11.57 -2.60
N ARG A 158 -8.71 12.14 -3.35
CA ARG A 158 -9.23 11.53 -4.59
C ARG A 158 -8.18 11.39 -5.69
N ASN A 159 -7.08 12.11 -5.58
CA ASN A 159 -6.03 12.15 -6.60
C ASN A 159 -4.87 11.28 -6.16
N TRP A 160 -5.05 9.98 -6.38
CA TRP A 160 -4.16 8.96 -5.86
C TRP A 160 -3.16 8.44 -6.88
N LEU A 161 -3.57 8.36 -8.15
CA LEU A 161 -2.81 7.73 -9.21
C LEU A 161 -1.43 8.40 -9.38
N HIS A 162 -0.41 7.57 -9.29
CA HIS A 162 1.00 7.92 -9.45
C HIS A 162 1.76 6.68 -9.94
N TRP A 163 2.95 6.91 -10.48
CA TRP A 163 3.91 5.87 -10.79
C TRP A 163 5.20 6.16 -10.04
N ASP A 164 5.76 5.14 -9.43
CA ASP A 164 7.04 5.25 -8.73
C ASP A 164 8.23 4.87 -9.62
N GLN A 165 7.96 4.19 -10.74
CA GLN A 165 8.93 4.01 -11.81
C GLN A 165 8.82 5.13 -12.84
N ASN A 166 9.96 5.66 -13.30
CA ASN A 166 10.00 6.70 -14.33
C ASN A 166 10.01 6.04 -15.73
N PRO A 167 9.01 6.26 -16.60
CA PRO A 167 8.90 5.60 -17.90
C PRO A 167 9.97 6.03 -18.91
N TRP A 168 10.66 7.16 -18.68
CA TRP A 168 11.71 7.65 -19.58
C TRP A 168 13.10 7.15 -19.20
N SER A 169 13.41 7.04 -17.89
CA SER A 169 14.72 6.57 -17.42
C SER A 169 14.77 5.07 -17.14
N THR A 170 13.62 4.46 -16.91
CA THR A 170 13.45 3.04 -16.52
C THR A 170 12.19 2.51 -17.22
N PRO A 171 12.20 2.37 -18.56
CA PRO A 171 11.03 1.91 -19.31
C PRO A 171 10.74 0.41 -19.11
N GLU A 172 11.76 -0.38 -18.81
CA GLU A 172 11.67 -1.83 -18.59
C GLU A 172 11.31 -2.16 -17.14
N PHE A 173 10.90 -3.39 -16.87
CA PHE A 173 10.59 -3.82 -15.51
C PHE A 173 11.82 -3.77 -14.60
N ASN A 174 11.77 -2.91 -13.57
CA ASN A 174 12.93 -2.67 -12.69
C ASN A 174 12.65 -3.03 -11.23
N ALA A 175 11.41 -2.87 -10.75
CA ALA A 175 11.06 -3.14 -9.37
C ALA A 175 9.59 -3.53 -9.23
N MET A 176 9.29 -4.30 -8.17
CA MET A 176 7.92 -4.56 -7.72
C MET A 176 7.65 -3.78 -6.45
N GLN A 177 6.46 -3.20 -6.37
CA GLN A 177 5.94 -2.65 -5.13
C GLN A 177 4.91 -3.60 -4.53
N GLY A 178 4.88 -3.63 -3.20
CA GLY A 178 3.87 -4.36 -2.47
C GLY A 178 3.81 -3.91 -1.03
N PHE A 179 2.69 -4.20 -0.39
CA PHE A 179 2.49 -3.97 1.03
C PHE A 179 1.70 -5.14 1.61
N VAL A 180 1.83 -5.34 2.91
CA VAL A 180 1.03 -6.32 3.63
C VAL A 180 -0.11 -5.60 4.34
N SER A 181 -1.35 -6.05 4.11
CA SER A 181 -2.50 -5.52 4.84
C SER A 181 -2.53 -6.07 6.26
N LEU A 182 -2.56 -5.18 7.25
CA LEU A 182 -2.68 -5.52 8.67
C LEU A 182 -4.13 -5.45 9.18
N SER A 183 -5.06 -5.06 8.32
CA SER A 183 -6.48 -5.01 8.62
C SER A 183 -7.31 -5.43 7.41
N GLY A 184 -8.57 -5.77 7.65
CA GLY A 184 -9.51 -6.07 6.57
C GLY A 184 -9.80 -4.83 5.71
N GLY A 185 -9.76 -5.01 4.39
CA GLY A 185 -10.12 -3.99 3.41
C GLY A 185 -11.37 -4.39 2.62
N SER A 186 -12.14 -3.40 2.19
CA SER A 186 -13.17 -3.52 1.16
C SER A 186 -12.87 -2.55 0.03
N SER A 187 -13.66 -2.58 -1.04
CA SER A 187 -13.59 -1.59 -2.12
C SER A 187 -13.81 -0.15 -1.66
N SER A 188 -14.37 0.07 -0.46
CA SER A 188 -14.59 1.39 0.13
C SER A 188 -13.60 1.78 1.22
N SER A 189 -12.68 0.89 1.62
CA SER A 189 -11.68 1.17 2.65
C SER A 189 -10.62 2.18 2.20
N GLY A 190 -10.44 2.38 0.89
CA GLY A 190 -9.29 3.10 0.33
C GLY A 190 -8.00 2.30 0.45
N GLY A 191 -6.85 2.92 0.14
CA GLY A 191 -5.53 2.30 0.31
C GLY A 191 -4.80 2.02 -0.99
N PHE A 192 -5.38 1.16 -1.83
CA PHE A 192 -4.75 0.71 -3.08
C PHE A 192 -5.69 0.95 -4.27
N VAL A 193 -5.15 1.59 -5.30
CA VAL A 193 -5.80 1.83 -6.59
C VAL A 193 -4.73 1.58 -7.65
N THR A 194 -5.05 0.76 -8.64
CA THR A 194 -4.16 0.43 -9.76
C THR A 194 -4.95 0.44 -11.07
N VAL A 195 -4.23 0.48 -12.18
CA VAL A 195 -4.80 0.33 -13.53
C VAL A 195 -4.37 -1.05 -14.04
N PRO A 196 -5.27 -2.05 -14.04
CA PRO A 196 -4.93 -3.40 -14.48
C PRO A 196 -4.36 -3.43 -15.91
N GLY A 197 -3.30 -4.21 -16.11
CA GLY A 197 -2.66 -4.40 -17.42
C GLY A 197 -1.79 -3.25 -17.91
N PHE A 198 -1.72 -2.12 -17.17
CA PHE A 198 -0.98 -0.95 -17.61
C PHE A 198 0.54 -1.18 -17.69
N HIS A 199 1.09 -2.14 -16.94
CA HIS A 199 2.50 -2.53 -17.02
C HIS A 199 2.90 -2.96 -18.44
N GLY A 200 2.01 -3.61 -19.19
CA GLY A 200 2.23 -3.98 -20.59
C GLY A 200 2.22 -2.79 -21.56
N GLN A 201 1.70 -1.64 -21.14
CA GLN A 201 1.69 -0.40 -21.93
C GLN A 201 2.74 0.61 -21.46
N PHE A 202 3.40 0.38 -20.33
CA PHE A 202 4.22 1.36 -19.64
C PHE A 202 5.36 1.94 -20.51
N SER A 203 6.16 1.07 -21.13
CA SER A 203 7.26 1.47 -22.03
C SER A 203 6.74 2.24 -23.26
N ARG A 204 5.68 1.72 -23.89
CA ARG A 204 5.05 2.36 -25.06
C ARG A 204 4.49 3.74 -24.70
N TRP A 205 3.82 3.86 -23.55
CA TRP A 205 3.28 5.13 -23.08
C TRP A 205 4.39 6.18 -22.96
N GLY A 206 5.56 5.81 -22.42
CA GLY A 206 6.72 6.71 -22.32
C GLY A 206 7.25 7.19 -23.67
N GLN A 207 7.19 6.32 -24.70
CA GLN A 207 7.57 6.66 -26.08
C GLN A 207 6.58 7.61 -26.75
N GLU A 208 5.27 7.39 -26.54
CA GLU A 208 4.19 8.23 -27.07
C GLU A 208 4.10 9.60 -26.37
N HIS A 209 4.64 9.70 -25.15
CA HIS A 209 4.64 10.92 -24.34
C HIS A 209 6.07 11.33 -23.97
N PRO A 210 6.85 11.93 -24.89
CA PRO A 210 8.26 12.27 -24.65
C PRO A 210 8.47 13.11 -23.39
N GLU A 211 9.63 12.95 -22.75
CA GLU A 211 9.94 13.67 -21.51
C GLU A 211 9.79 15.19 -21.69
N GLY A 212 8.98 15.82 -20.82
CA GLY A 212 8.68 17.26 -20.89
C GLY A 212 7.44 17.63 -21.70
N SER A 213 6.85 16.70 -22.47
CA SER A 213 5.52 16.87 -23.07
C SER A 213 4.39 16.76 -22.05
N ILE A 214 4.65 16.09 -20.93
CA ILE A 214 3.72 15.93 -19.81
C ILE A 214 4.08 16.93 -18.71
N PRO A 215 3.11 17.68 -18.17
CA PRO A 215 3.32 18.53 -17.02
C PRO A 215 3.84 17.70 -15.84
N LYS A 216 5.15 17.77 -15.56
CA LYS A 216 5.70 17.23 -14.32
C LYS A 216 5.13 18.07 -13.17
N ARG A 217 4.52 17.42 -12.16
CA ARG A 217 4.09 18.13 -10.95
C ARG A 217 5.31 18.80 -10.33
N LYS A 218 5.37 20.13 -10.36
CA LYS A 218 6.05 20.86 -9.29
C LYS A 218 5.27 20.55 -8.01
N ALA A 219 5.96 20.42 -6.87
CA ALA A 219 5.39 19.93 -5.61
C ALA A 219 4.09 20.59 -5.13
N SER A 220 3.67 21.73 -5.72
CA SER A 220 2.35 22.31 -5.56
C SER A 220 1.76 22.73 -6.92
N MET A 221 0.80 21.96 -7.45
CA MET A 221 -0.49 22.45 -7.99
C MET A 221 -1.20 21.38 -8.81
N LEU A 222 -2.51 21.32 -8.54
CA LEU A 222 -3.66 20.68 -9.16
C LEU A 222 -3.50 19.25 -9.72
N PRO A 223 -4.37 18.32 -9.30
CA PRO A 223 -4.42 16.97 -9.86
C PRO A 223 -4.83 16.98 -11.33
N PHE A 224 -4.29 16.07 -12.13
CA PHE A 224 -4.96 15.68 -13.36
C PHE A 224 -6.22 14.93 -12.94
N VAL A 225 -7.37 15.36 -13.46
CA VAL A 225 -8.65 14.71 -13.22
C VAL A 225 -8.66 13.46 -14.08
N VAL A 226 -8.60 12.28 -13.46
CA VAL A 226 -8.99 11.05 -14.15
C VAL A 226 -10.48 11.20 -14.46
N PRO A 227 -10.90 11.12 -15.73
CA PRO A 227 -12.31 11.22 -16.08
C PRO A 227 -13.12 10.21 -15.26
N LEU A 228 -14.20 10.66 -14.63
CA LEU A 228 -15.10 9.78 -13.87
C LEU A 228 -15.82 8.76 -14.78
N GLU A 229 -15.77 8.99 -16.09
CA GLU A 229 -16.37 8.18 -17.15
C GLU A 229 -15.33 7.29 -17.85
N ASP A 230 -14.10 7.17 -17.30
CA ASP A 230 -13.12 6.21 -17.79
C ASP A 230 -13.68 4.79 -17.60
N GLU A 231 -13.80 4.05 -18.71
CA GLU A 231 -14.38 2.69 -18.78
C GLU A 231 -13.58 1.65 -17.94
N MET A 232 -12.50 2.06 -17.29
CA MET A 232 -11.69 1.25 -16.37
C MET A 232 -12.09 1.37 -14.89
N GLN A 233 -13.28 1.88 -14.56
CA GLN A 233 -13.89 1.77 -13.21
C GLN A 233 -14.86 0.59 -13.08
#